data_AF-A0A4Y7PYZ5-F1
#
_entry.id   AF-A0A4Y7PYZ5-F1
#
_cell.length_a   1.000
_cell.length_b   1.000
_cell.length_c   1.000
_cell.angle_alpha   90.00
_cell.angle_beta   90.00
_cell.angle_gamma   90.00
#
_symmetry.space_group_name_H-M   'P 1'
#
loop_
_entity.id
_entity.type
_entity.pdbx_description
1 polymer ?
#
loop_
_entity_poly.entity_id
_entity_poly.type
_entity_poly.pdbx_seq_one_letter_code
_entity_poly.pdbx_strand_id
1 'polypeptide(L)'
;MTITLYDISSTIPGAAWSPNVYKTRMALNYKGLEYKTEWVEYPDIGPLAKKIGALPTSIGATRELYTVPIIHDHATGKVASDSFAIAQYLDETYPDQPKLFPAGPGIAAIFDSYWMQHPIPALSKIVQPTIFRRLNTASHEFPGREYLDANWRSLLRRVRTERMVGAKFTRV
;
A
#
# COMPACT_ATOMS: atom_id res chain seq x y z
N MET A 1 17.94 -14.29 12.72
CA MET A 1 18.14 -12.97 12.07
C MET A 1 16.78 -12.50 11.59
N THR A 2 16.43 -11.22 11.81
CA THR A 2 15.04 -10.74 11.78
C THR A 2 14.79 -9.81 10.61
N ILE A 3 13.69 -9.97 9.88
CA ILE A 3 13.28 -9.05 8.81
C ILE A 3 12.72 -7.77 9.42
N THR A 4 13.02 -6.61 8.85
CA THR A 4 12.34 -5.35 9.19
C THR A 4 11.27 -5.05 8.16
N LEU A 5 10.01 -4.96 8.58
CA LEU A 5 8.89 -4.53 7.76
C LEU A 5 8.57 -3.07 8.05
N TYR A 6 8.67 -2.21 7.05
CA TYR A 6 8.25 -0.81 7.16
C TYR A 6 6.76 -0.68 6.85
N ASP A 7 5.98 -0.16 7.80
CA ASP A 7 4.52 0.03 7.73
C ASP A 7 4.14 1.47 8.10
N ILE A 8 2.93 1.91 7.75
CA ILE A 8 2.48 3.28 8.00
C ILE A 8 1.80 3.38 9.37
N SER A 9 2.24 4.35 10.17
CA SER A 9 1.65 4.64 11.47
C SER A 9 0.25 5.25 11.36
N SER A 10 -0.53 5.14 12.43
CA SER A 10 -1.83 5.78 12.56
C SER A 10 -2.05 6.28 13.99
N THR A 11 -3.15 6.97 14.21
CA THR A 11 -3.63 7.39 15.53
C THR A 11 -4.00 6.24 16.45
N ILE A 12 -4.02 5.00 15.95
CA ILE A 12 -4.17 3.78 16.74
C ILE A 12 -2.78 3.14 16.84
N PRO A 13 -2.07 3.30 17.98
CA PRO A 13 -0.70 2.83 18.12
C PRO A 13 -0.59 1.32 17.88
N GLY A 14 0.38 0.92 17.06
CA GLY A 14 0.66 -0.50 16.78
C GLY A 14 -0.34 -1.20 15.85
N ALA A 15 -1.40 -0.53 15.40
CA ALA A 15 -2.38 -1.13 14.51
C ALA A 15 -1.95 -1.02 13.04
N ALA A 16 -1.84 -2.17 12.37
CA ALA A 16 -1.68 -2.23 10.92
C ALA A 16 -3.03 -1.94 10.23
N TRP A 17 -2.99 -1.20 9.13
CA TRP A 17 -4.21 -0.81 8.41
C TRP A 17 -4.02 -0.74 6.89
N SER A 18 -2.79 -0.58 6.41
CA SER A 18 -2.51 -0.44 4.98
C SER A 18 -2.79 -1.75 4.25
N PRO A 19 -3.67 -1.76 3.23
CA PRO A 19 -3.99 -2.99 2.51
C PRO A 19 -2.77 -3.55 1.76
N ASN A 20 -1.89 -2.68 1.25
CA ASN A 20 -0.66 -3.12 0.59
C ASN A 20 0.32 -3.75 1.57
N VAL A 21 0.46 -3.19 2.78
CA VAL A 21 1.38 -3.74 3.78
C VAL A 21 0.83 -5.04 4.38
N TYR A 22 -0.50 -5.17 4.47
CA TYR A 22 -1.13 -6.42 4.88
C TYR A 22 -0.75 -7.61 3.99
N LYS A 23 -0.59 -7.42 2.68
CA LYS A 23 -0.10 -8.49 1.78
C LYS A 23 1.25 -9.03 2.24
N THR A 24 2.23 -8.16 2.50
CA THR A 24 3.55 -8.57 3.00
C THR A 24 3.50 -9.12 4.41
N ARG A 25 2.70 -8.52 5.30
CA ARG A 25 2.52 -9.00 6.68
C ARG A 25 1.97 -10.42 6.70
N MET A 26 0.95 -10.70 5.89
CA MET A 26 0.37 -12.03 5.74
C MET A 26 1.38 -13.02 5.13
N ALA A 27 2.15 -12.61 4.12
CA ALA A 27 3.20 -13.44 3.54
C ALA A 27 4.27 -13.86 4.58
N LEU A 28 4.78 -12.91 5.37
CA LEU A 28 5.74 -13.18 6.44
C LEU A 28 5.16 -14.12 7.50
N ASN A 29 3.94 -13.84 7.97
CA ASN A 29 3.25 -14.68 8.95
C ASN A 29 3.01 -16.10 8.43
N TYR A 30 2.54 -16.24 7.18
CA TYR A 30 2.24 -17.55 6.57
C TYR A 30 3.50 -18.40 6.39
N LYS A 31 4.61 -17.77 6.00
CA LYS A 31 5.91 -18.45 5.91
C LYS A 31 6.55 -18.71 7.28
N GLY A 32 6.00 -18.17 8.37
CA GLY A 32 6.57 -18.29 9.71
C GLY A 32 7.91 -17.56 9.88
N LEU A 33 8.13 -16.49 9.12
CA LEU A 33 9.36 -15.70 9.18
C LEU A 33 9.26 -14.66 10.29
N GLU A 34 10.27 -14.61 11.16
CA GLU A 34 10.35 -13.58 12.21
C GLU A 34 10.62 -12.20 11.61
N TYR A 35 9.81 -11.22 12.00
CA TYR A 35 10.01 -9.83 11.61
C TYR A 35 9.62 -8.86 12.72
N LYS A 36 10.19 -7.66 12.66
CA LYS A 36 9.76 -6.50 13.43
C LYS A 36 9.10 -5.48 12.50
N THR A 37 8.12 -4.74 13.00
CA THR A 37 7.53 -3.61 12.28
C THR A 37 8.22 -2.32 12.69
N GLU A 38 8.73 -1.56 11.71
CA GLU A 38 9.14 -0.17 11.90
C GLU A 38 8.08 0.75 11.30
N TRP A 39 7.53 1.62 12.15
CA TRP A 39 6.43 2.51 11.78
C TRP A 39 6.96 3.81 11.20
N VAL A 40 6.40 4.21 10.06
CA VAL A 40 6.85 5.37 9.28
C VAL A 40 5.65 6.26 8.98
N GLU A 41 5.85 7.57 9.00
CA GLU A 41 4.83 8.53 8.56
C GLU A 41 4.90 8.71 7.04
N TYR A 42 3.78 9.03 6.38
CA TYR A 42 3.74 9.28 4.94
C TYR A 42 4.84 10.21 4.39
N PRO A 43 5.13 11.38 4.98
CA PRO A 43 6.19 12.26 4.49
C PRO A 43 7.59 11.64 4.53
N ASP A 44 7.81 10.68 5.42
CA ASP A 44 9.12 10.09 5.68
C ASP A 44 9.40 8.86 4.83
N ILE A 45 8.39 8.29 4.14
CA ILE A 45 8.55 7.09 3.30
C ILE A 45 9.62 7.31 2.22
N GLY A 46 9.56 8.43 1.49
CA GLY A 46 10.52 8.73 0.42
C GLY A 46 11.96 8.91 0.93
N PRO A 47 12.20 9.80 1.91
CA PRO A 47 13.52 9.95 2.54
C PRO A 47 14.07 8.64 3.11
N LEU A 48 13.24 7.86 3.81
CA LEU A 48 13.62 6.57 4.37
C LEU A 48 14.01 5.59 3.28
N ALA A 49 13.16 5.40 2.27
CA ALA A 49 13.39 4.46 1.18
C ALA A 49 14.73 4.73 0.48
N LYS A 50 15.03 6.01 0.20
CA LYS A 50 16.33 6.41 -0.36
C LYS A 50 17.50 6.11 0.58
N LYS A 51 17.34 6.41 1.87
CA LYS A 51 18.38 6.15 2.89
C LYS A 51 18.74 4.67 2.99
N ILE A 52 17.76 3.78 2.89
CA ILE A 52 17.97 2.33 2.99
C ILE A 52 18.19 1.66 1.64
N GLY A 53 18.21 2.41 0.53
CA GLY A 53 18.44 1.85 -0.81
C GLY A 53 17.25 1.07 -1.39
N ALA A 54 16.03 1.31 -0.93
CA ALA A 54 14.84 0.74 -1.53
C ALA A 54 14.54 1.38 -2.90
N LEU A 55 14.14 0.56 -3.86
CA LEU A 55 13.77 1.03 -5.20
C LEU A 55 12.40 1.72 -5.20
N PRO A 56 12.17 2.73 -6.05
CA PRO A 56 10.84 3.29 -6.24
C PRO A 56 9.89 2.23 -6.80
N THR A 57 8.63 2.26 -6.35
CA THR A 57 7.60 1.31 -6.81
C THR A 57 6.93 1.77 -8.10
N SER A 58 7.03 3.06 -8.45
CA SER A 58 6.70 3.54 -9.78
C SER A 58 7.49 4.80 -10.13
N ILE A 59 7.68 5.03 -11.42
CA ILE A 59 8.24 6.29 -11.94
C ILE A 59 7.06 7.08 -12.49
N GLY A 60 6.63 8.11 -11.76
CA GLY A 60 5.61 9.04 -12.25
C GLY A 60 6.18 9.97 -13.32
N ALA A 61 5.31 10.72 -14.00
CA ALA A 61 5.72 11.64 -15.07
C ALA A 61 6.73 12.71 -14.62
N THR A 62 6.77 13.05 -13.33
CA THR A 62 7.60 14.13 -12.78
C THR A 62 8.50 13.72 -11.61
N ARG A 63 8.25 12.56 -11.01
CA ARG A 63 9.04 12.07 -9.87
C ARG A 63 8.88 10.57 -9.66
N GLU A 64 9.91 9.98 -9.07
CA GLU A 64 9.85 8.65 -8.46
C GLU A 64 8.85 8.63 -7.30
N LEU A 65 8.06 7.57 -7.23
CA LEU A 65 7.15 7.30 -6.12
C LEU A 65 7.69 6.15 -5.28
N TYR A 66 7.88 6.45 -4.00
CA TYR A 66 8.27 5.49 -2.98
C TYR A 66 7.06 5.17 -2.12
N THR A 67 6.80 3.88 -1.91
CA THR A 67 5.64 3.40 -1.17
C THR A 67 6.06 2.28 -0.22
N VAL A 68 5.19 1.97 0.73
CA VAL A 68 5.27 0.76 1.55
C VAL A 68 4.28 -0.29 1.01
N PRO A 69 4.50 -1.59 1.27
CA PRO A 69 5.54 -2.18 2.12
C PRO A 69 6.95 -2.07 1.55
N ILE A 70 7.90 -1.90 2.46
CA ILE A 70 9.33 -2.12 2.21
C ILE A 70 9.80 -3.14 3.25
N ILE A 71 10.65 -4.08 2.86
CA ILE A 71 11.39 -4.92 3.81
C ILE A 71 12.88 -4.68 3.71
N HIS A 72 13.55 -4.81 4.85
CA HIS A 72 14.99 -5.03 4.93
C HIS A 72 15.23 -6.38 5.58
N ASP A 73 15.71 -7.32 4.78
CA ASP A 73 16.10 -8.65 5.24
C ASP A 73 17.56 -8.62 5.68
N HIS A 74 17.77 -8.60 6.99
CA HIS A 74 19.10 -8.53 7.59
C HIS A 74 19.89 -9.84 7.44
N ALA A 75 19.26 -10.96 7.09
CA ALA A 75 19.96 -12.22 6.85
C ALA A 75 20.69 -12.22 5.51
N THR A 76 20.12 -11.56 4.50
CA THR A 76 20.68 -11.49 3.13
C THR A 76 21.24 -10.10 2.78
N GLY A 77 20.91 -9.08 3.56
CA GLY A 77 21.16 -7.67 3.24
C GLY A 77 20.23 -7.12 2.17
N LYS A 78 19.20 -7.86 1.75
CA LYS A 78 18.28 -7.41 0.69
C LYS A 78 17.31 -6.37 1.21
N VAL A 79 17.17 -5.29 0.45
CA VAL A 79 16.07 -4.34 0.57
C VAL A 79 15.13 -4.53 -0.62
N ALA A 80 13.84 -4.70 -0.34
CA ALA A 80 12.82 -4.92 -1.35
C ALA A 80 11.58 -4.06 -1.07
N SER A 81 11.02 -3.49 -2.13
CA SER A 81 9.80 -2.70 -2.14
C SER A 81 8.80 -3.33 -3.12
N ASP A 82 7.54 -2.92 -3.05
CA ASP A 82 6.39 -3.55 -3.73
C ASP A 82 5.97 -4.89 -3.10
N SER A 83 4.69 -4.97 -2.70
CA SER A 83 4.18 -6.14 -1.97
C SER A 83 4.28 -7.46 -2.75
N PHE A 84 4.14 -7.43 -4.08
CA PHE A 84 4.17 -8.63 -4.91
C PHE A 84 5.62 -9.05 -5.16
N ALA A 85 6.51 -8.10 -5.47
CA ALA A 85 7.93 -8.36 -5.60
C ALA A 85 8.54 -8.89 -4.30
N ILE A 86 8.11 -8.36 -3.14
CA ILE A 86 8.48 -8.89 -1.83
C ILE A 86 8.02 -10.34 -1.67
N ALA A 87 6.78 -10.66 -2.03
CA ALA A 87 6.27 -12.04 -1.94
C ALA A 87 7.10 -13.00 -2.79
N GLN A 88 7.47 -12.61 -4.02
CA GLN A 88 8.34 -13.42 -4.89
C GLN A 88 9.72 -13.62 -4.26
N TYR A 89 10.35 -12.54 -3.78
CA TYR A 89 11.64 -12.60 -3.08
C TYR A 89 11.60 -13.56 -1.89
N LEU A 90 10.56 -13.49 -1.06
CA LEU A 90 10.42 -14.36 0.10
C LEU A 90 10.25 -15.82 -0.33
N ASP A 91 9.52 -16.10 -1.41
CA ASP A 91 9.28 -17.47 -1.86
C ASP A 91 10.50 -18.14 -2.51
N GLU A 92 11.38 -17.32 -3.09
CA GLU A 92 12.67 -17.72 -3.66
C GLU A 92 13.74 -17.90 -2.57
N THR A 93 13.84 -16.94 -1.64
CA THR A 93 14.90 -16.90 -0.61
C THR A 93 14.67 -17.90 0.51
N TYR A 94 13.39 -18.18 0.82
CA TYR A 94 12.96 -19.04 1.92
C TYR A 94 12.15 -20.24 1.38
N PRO A 95 12.80 -21.16 0.65
CA PRO A 95 12.12 -22.28 -0.01
C PRO A 95 11.68 -23.39 0.95
N ASP A 96 12.30 -23.48 2.14
CA ASP A 96 11.98 -24.48 3.16
C ASP A 96 10.67 -24.15 3.90
N GLN A 97 10.22 -22.90 3.82
CA GLN A 97 8.96 -22.41 4.36
C GLN A 97 7.82 -22.63 3.35
N PRO A 98 6.54 -22.70 3.81
CA PRO A 98 5.39 -22.87 2.92
C PRO A 98 5.42 -21.95 1.70
N LYS A 99 5.16 -22.51 0.52
CA LYS A 99 5.20 -21.78 -0.75
C LYS A 99 4.02 -20.82 -0.87
N LEU A 100 4.30 -19.55 -1.17
CA LEU A 100 3.27 -18.54 -1.50
C LEU A 100 2.73 -18.78 -2.90
N PHE A 101 3.57 -19.28 -3.82
CA PHE A 101 3.20 -19.54 -5.20
C PHE A 101 3.52 -20.98 -5.61
N PRO A 102 2.77 -22.00 -5.15
CA PRO A 102 3.05 -23.41 -5.45
C PRO A 102 3.08 -23.74 -6.95
N ALA A 103 2.28 -23.04 -7.75
CA ALA A 103 2.22 -23.19 -9.21
C ALA A 103 3.00 -22.07 -9.96
N GLY A 104 3.88 -21.35 -9.26
CA GLY A 104 4.53 -20.14 -9.76
C GLY A 104 3.63 -18.89 -9.67
N PRO A 105 4.22 -17.68 -9.85
CA PRO A 105 3.55 -16.42 -9.53
C PRO A 105 2.55 -15.94 -10.61
N GLY A 106 2.47 -16.61 -11.77
CA GLY A 106 1.78 -16.09 -12.95
C GLY A 106 0.30 -15.73 -12.74
N ILE A 107 -0.51 -16.66 -12.20
CA ILE A 107 -1.94 -16.41 -11.93
C ILE A 107 -2.10 -15.32 -10.87
N ALA A 108 -1.26 -15.33 -9.83
CA ALA A 108 -1.29 -14.31 -8.78
C ALA A 108 -0.92 -12.92 -9.31
N ALA A 109 0.01 -12.81 -10.26
CA ALA A 109 0.38 -11.57 -10.91
C ALA A 109 -0.78 -10.97 -11.73
N ILE A 110 -1.50 -11.82 -12.47
CA ILE A 110 -2.69 -11.42 -13.22
C ILE A 110 -3.77 -10.91 -12.26
N PHE A 111 -4.00 -11.65 -11.18
CA PHE A 111 -4.98 -11.26 -10.16
C PHE A 111 -4.60 -9.94 -9.47
N ASP A 112 -3.35 -9.77 -9.03
CA ASP A 112 -2.88 -8.54 -8.37
C ASP A 112 -3.01 -7.34 -9.31
N SER A 113 -2.61 -7.49 -10.57
CA SER A 113 -2.78 -6.46 -11.59
C SER A 113 -4.25 -6.06 -11.78
N TYR A 114 -5.13 -7.05 -11.91
CA TYR A 114 -6.57 -6.81 -12.04
C TYR A 114 -7.14 -6.11 -10.80
N TRP A 115 -6.77 -6.59 -9.61
CA TRP A 115 -7.20 -6.08 -8.31
C TRP A 115 -6.80 -4.62 -8.09
N MET A 116 -5.56 -4.27 -8.44
CA MET A 116 -5.05 -2.91 -8.32
C MET A 116 -5.69 -1.95 -9.32
N GLN A 117 -6.11 -2.43 -10.48
CA GLN A 117 -6.67 -1.58 -11.55
C GLN A 117 -8.20 -1.40 -11.47
N HIS A 118 -8.96 -2.38 -10.99
CA HIS A 118 -10.43 -2.32 -11.07
C HIS A 118 -11.12 -2.23 -9.69
N PRO A 119 -10.93 -3.19 -8.74
CA PRO A 119 -11.49 -3.08 -7.39
C PRO A 119 -10.99 -1.89 -6.57
N ILE A 120 -9.68 -1.68 -6.50
CA ILE A 120 -9.07 -0.69 -5.58
C ILE A 120 -9.58 0.74 -5.82
N PRO A 121 -9.70 1.25 -7.06
CA PRO A 121 -10.24 2.59 -7.31
C PRO A 121 -11.69 2.80 -6.84
N ALA A 122 -12.50 1.75 -6.81
CA ALA A 122 -13.87 1.82 -6.31
C ALA A 122 -13.88 1.81 -4.77
N LEU A 123 -13.13 0.89 -4.16
CA LEU A 123 -13.04 0.77 -2.70
C LEU A 123 -12.39 2.00 -2.05
N SER A 124 -11.36 2.56 -2.67
CA SER A 124 -10.64 3.74 -2.14
C SER A 124 -11.58 4.90 -1.87
N LYS A 125 -12.58 5.14 -2.73
CA LYS A 125 -13.60 6.19 -2.58
C LYS A 125 -14.41 6.06 -1.28
N ILE A 126 -14.57 4.85 -0.78
CA ILE A 126 -15.33 4.55 0.44
C ILE A 126 -14.41 4.60 1.66
N VAL A 127 -13.25 3.96 1.59
CA VAL A 127 -12.38 3.77 2.77
C VAL A 127 -11.47 4.96 3.06
N GLN A 128 -11.10 5.73 2.03
CA GLN A 128 -10.09 6.77 2.14
C GLN A 128 -10.48 7.95 3.06
N PRO A 129 -11.74 8.45 3.07
CA PRO A 129 -12.14 9.45 4.06
C PRO A 129 -11.96 8.97 5.49
N THR A 130 -12.24 7.70 5.77
CA THR A 130 -12.08 7.09 7.08
C THR A 130 -10.60 6.92 7.44
N ILE A 131 -9.78 6.45 6.50
CA ILE A 131 -8.33 6.34 6.67
C ILE A 131 -7.74 7.70 7.02
N PHE A 132 -8.08 8.74 6.26
CA PHE A 132 -7.57 10.09 6.49
C PHE A 132 -7.91 10.61 7.87
N ARG A 133 -9.07 10.29 8.43
CA ARG A 133 -9.41 10.70 9.81
C ARG A 133 -8.58 9.99 10.88
N ARG A 134 -7.89 8.91 10.53
CA ARG A 134 -7.10 8.07 11.45
C ARG A 134 -5.60 8.21 11.27
N LEU A 135 -5.10 8.95 10.27
CA LEU A 135 -3.68 9.25 10.13
C LEU A 135 -3.19 10.19 11.24
N ASN A 136 -1.90 10.11 11.58
CA ASN A 136 -1.26 11.06 12.48
C ASN A 136 -1.11 12.43 11.80
N THR A 137 -0.92 13.49 12.60
CA THR A 137 -0.82 14.88 12.11
C THR A 137 0.26 15.05 11.04
N ALA A 138 1.44 14.45 11.22
CA ALA A 138 2.51 14.49 10.23
C ALA A 138 2.10 13.88 8.87
N SER A 139 1.28 12.83 8.89
CA SER A 139 0.75 12.18 7.69
C SER A 139 -0.42 12.94 7.04
N HIS A 140 -1.08 13.87 7.75
CA HIS A 140 -2.15 14.72 7.19
C HIS A 140 -1.63 15.80 6.24
N GLU A 141 -0.40 16.25 6.44
CA GLU A 141 0.20 17.37 5.70
C GLU A 141 0.93 16.90 4.43
N PHE A 142 1.06 15.58 4.22
CA PHE A 142 1.75 15.03 3.07
C PHE A 142 1.02 15.40 1.75
N PRO A 143 1.73 15.94 0.74
CA PRO A 143 1.16 16.32 -0.56
C PRO A 143 0.54 15.15 -1.35
N GLY A 144 0.76 13.88 -0.94
CA GLY A 144 -0.04 12.75 -1.43
C GLY A 144 -1.55 12.91 -1.17
N ARG A 145 -1.91 13.81 -0.25
CA ARG A 145 -3.26 14.34 -0.11
C ARG A 145 -3.76 14.95 -1.43
N GLU A 146 -2.96 15.60 -2.28
CA GLU A 146 -3.42 16.09 -3.59
C GLU A 146 -3.73 14.97 -4.59
N TYR A 147 -2.95 13.88 -4.59
CA TYR A 147 -3.21 12.72 -5.47
C TYR A 147 -4.49 11.98 -5.04
N LEU A 148 -4.71 11.86 -3.74
CA LEU A 148 -5.89 11.24 -3.14
C LEU A 148 -7.11 12.19 -3.14
N ASP A 149 -6.89 13.50 -2.95
CA ASP A 149 -7.90 14.57 -3.02
C ASP A 149 -8.32 14.85 -4.46
N ALA A 150 -7.46 14.69 -5.46
CA ALA A 150 -7.87 14.81 -6.88
C ALA A 150 -8.92 13.75 -7.23
N ASN A 151 -8.75 12.52 -6.73
CA ASN A 151 -9.74 11.45 -6.85
C ASN A 151 -10.98 11.70 -5.97
N TRP A 152 -10.82 12.24 -4.76
CA TRP A 152 -11.95 12.55 -3.88
C TRP A 152 -12.79 13.76 -4.34
N ARG A 153 -12.16 14.86 -4.76
CA ARG A 153 -12.83 16.07 -5.28
C ARG A 153 -13.50 15.82 -6.62
N SER A 154 -12.96 14.93 -7.45
CA SER A 154 -13.62 14.49 -8.69
C SER A 154 -14.83 13.59 -8.37
N LEU A 155 -14.73 12.71 -7.37
CA LEU A 155 -15.85 11.91 -6.86
C LEU A 155 -16.97 12.79 -6.29
N LEU A 156 -16.66 13.72 -5.39
CA LEU A 156 -17.65 14.62 -4.79
C LEU A 156 -18.34 15.50 -5.85
N ARG A 157 -17.61 15.92 -6.88
CA ARG A 157 -18.20 16.61 -8.03
C ARG A 157 -19.18 15.71 -8.78
N ARG A 158 -18.82 14.45 -9.07
CA ARG A 158 -19.73 13.49 -9.72
C ARG A 158 -20.98 13.20 -8.89
N VAL A 159 -20.84 12.91 -7.61
CA VAL A 159 -21.99 12.67 -6.69
C VAL A 159 -22.89 13.89 -6.58
N ARG A 160 -22.33 15.11 -6.56
CA ARG A 160 -23.09 16.36 -6.55
C ARG A 160 -23.83 16.58 -7.88
N THR A 161 -23.19 16.28 -9.01
CA THR A 161 -23.82 16.38 -10.34
C THR A 161 -24.92 15.34 -10.52
N GLU A 162 -24.69 14.09 -10.11
CA GLU A 162 -25.69 13.01 -10.16
C GLU A 162 -26.89 13.28 -9.24
N ARG A 163 -26.68 13.86 -8.05
CA ARG A 163 -27.76 14.36 -7.19
C ARG A 163 -28.55 15.50 -7.85
N MET A 164 -27.90 16.41 -8.57
CA MET A 164 -28.58 17.47 -9.30
C MET A 164 -29.36 16.96 -10.53
N VAL A 165 -28.88 15.92 -11.20
CA VAL A 165 -29.59 15.27 -12.32
C VAL A 165 -30.78 14.46 -11.80
N GLY A 166 -30.61 13.68 -10.73
CA GLY A 166 -31.71 12.92 -10.10
C GLY A 166 -32.81 13.80 -9.50
N ALA A 167 -32.45 14.98 -8.97
CA ALA A 167 -33.42 15.95 -8.46
C ALA A 167 -34.22 16.66 -9.57
N LYS A 168 -33.77 16.62 -10.83
CA LYS A 168 -34.52 17.16 -11.98
C LYS A 168 -35.56 16.18 -12.54
N PHE A 169 -35.49 14.89 -12.20
CA PHE A 169 -36.40 13.85 -12.70
C PHE A 169 -37.48 13.40 -11.71
N THR A 170 -37.58 14.05 -10.53
CA THR A 170 -38.56 13.71 -9.47
C THR A 170 -39.62 14.80 -9.24
N ARG A 171 -39.78 15.75 -10.17
CA ARG A 171 -40.99 16.59 -10.25
C ARG A 171 -41.78 16.22 -11.51
N VAL A 172 -42.67 15.24 -11.36
CA VAL A 172 -43.92 15.12 -12.12
C VAL A 172 -45.03 15.29 -11.11
#